data_AF-A0A2E1VI23-F1
#
_entry.id   AF-A0A2E1VI23-F1
#
_cell.length_a   1.000
_cell.length_b   1.000
_cell.length_c   1.000
_cell.angle_alpha   90.00
_cell.angle_beta   90.00
_cell.angle_gamma   90.00
#
_symmetry.space_group_name_H-M   'P 1'
#
loop_
_entity.id
_entity.type
_entity.pdbx_description
1 polymer ?
#
loop_
_entity_poly.entity_id
_entity_poly.type
_entity_poly.pdbx_seq_one_letter_code
_entity_poly.pdbx_strand_id
1 'polypeptide(L)'
;MELKAHLSIPESPKGCLVIIHENRGLDDHIRDVANRFASEGFAVAAPDYLAPVGGSVGDVDTNIANIKDVSREQVTEISQYWLHSLTTLTGINDQAILGFCWGGGVVNHCATQIGELKKAVMFYGTAPDPSLMNNIKASLQLHYAENDDRINAGRDDYLKALTNTGISHEAFIYEGAGHAFFNDTRDDRYHRPSAELAFKRALTFLKD
;
A
#
# COMPACT_ATOMS: atom_id res chain seq x y z
N MET A 1 17.59 3.21 15.22
CA MET A 1 17.50 2.68 13.84
C MET A 1 17.23 3.85 12.93
N GLU A 2 18.02 4.01 11.87
CA GLU A 2 17.77 5.04 10.86
C GLU A 2 16.70 4.51 9.91
N LEU A 3 15.49 5.07 9.96
CA LEU A 3 14.41 4.73 9.04
C LEU A 3 14.65 5.49 7.73
N LYS A 4 14.98 4.78 6.66
CA LYS A 4 15.17 5.36 5.33
C LYS A 4 13.86 5.29 4.54
N ALA A 5 13.63 6.29 3.70
CA ALA A 5 12.55 6.31 2.73
C ALA A 5 12.97 7.06 1.47
N HIS A 6 12.33 6.76 0.35
CA HIS A 6 12.25 7.68 -0.77
C HIS A 6 11.18 8.72 -0.49
N LEU A 7 11.55 9.99 -0.46
CA LEU A 7 10.64 11.11 -0.24
C LEU A 7 10.43 11.87 -1.54
N SER A 8 9.17 12.13 -1.86
CA SER A 8 8.79 12.93 -3.03
C SER A 8 7.66 13.85 -2.61
N ILE A 9 7.97 15.14 -2.43
CA ILE A 9 7.07 16.14 -1.86
C ILE A 9 6.95 17.32 -2.83
N PRO A 10 5.77 17.57 -3.43
CA PRO A 10 5.55 18.73 -4.29
C PRO A 10 5.51 20.02 -3.46
N GLU A 11 5.65 21.18 -4.11
CA GLU A 11 5.64 22.50 -3.44
C GLU A 11 4.32 22.80 -2.71
N SER A 12 3.20 22.26 -3.19
CA SER A 12 1.86 22.47 -2.63
C SER A 12 1.13 21.13 -2.50
N PRO A 13 1.49 20.31 -1.50
CA PRO A 13 0.84 19.03 -1.28
C PRO A 13 -0.60 19.22 -0.82
N LYS A 14 -1.45 18.24 -1.11
CA LYS A 14 -2.88 18.21 -0.74
C LYS A 14 -3.22 17.11 0.27
N GLY A 15 -2.37 16.10 0.36
CA GLY A 15 -2.49 14.97 1.27
C GLY A 15 -1.14 14.29 1.49
N CYS A 16 -1.06 13.47 2.53
CA CYS A 16 0.11 12.72 2.94
C CYS A 16 -0.12 11.24 2.59
N LEU A 17 0.78 10.65 1.81
CA LEU A 17 0.67 9.26 1.35
C LEU A 17 1.92 8.46 1.72
N VAL A 18 1.73 7.34 2.41
CA VAL A 18 2.80 6.33 2.57
C VAL A 18 2.58 5.19 1.59
N ILE A 19 3.60 4.89 0.79
CA ILE A 19 3.60 3.79 -0.19
C ILE A 19 4.44 2.62 0.34
N ILE A 20 3.82 1.45 0.46
CA ILE A 20 4.42 0.24 0.99
C ILE A 20 4.83 -0.67 -0.17
N HIS A 21 6.12 -0.99 -0.24
CA HIS A 21 6.71 -1.77 -1.32
C HIS A 21 6.25 -3.24 -1.36
N GLU A 22 6.58 -3.94 -2.44
CA GLU A 22 6.38 -5.39 -2.55
C GLU A 22 7.32 -6.17 -1.62
N ASN A 23 7.34 -7.51 -1.68
CA ASN A 23 8.24 -8.33 -0.85
C ASN A 23 9.73 -8.24 -1.22
N ARG A 24 10.09 -7.33 -2.14
CA ARG A 24 11.42 -7.20 -2.74
C ARG A 24 12.21 -6.01 -2.21
N GLY A 25 11.65 -5.28 -1.24
CA GLY A 25 12.26 -4.07 -0.69
C GLY A 25 11.91 -2.81 -1.48
N LEU A 26 12.54 -1.69 -1.10
CA LEU A 26 12.44 -0.40 -1.75
C LEU A 26 13.29 -0.39 -3.02
N ASP A 27 12.67 -0.74 -4.14
CA ASP A 27 13.25 -0.75 -5.48
C ASP A 27 12.89 0.49 -6.31
N ASP A 28 13.42 0.55 -7.54
CA ASP A 28 13.20 1.68 -8.45
C ASP A 28 11.74 1.78 -8.93
N HIS A 29 11.04 0.65 -9.04
CA HIS A 29 9.62 0.66 -9.38
C HIS A 29 8.82 1.42 -8.30
N ILE A 30 9.03 1.11 -7.01
CA ILE A 30 8.32 1.80 -5.93
C ILE A 30 8.72 3.27 -5.82
N ARG A 31 9.99 3.60 -6.07
CA ARG A 31 10.44 5.01 -6.14
C ARG A 31 9.72 5.77 -7.26
N ASP A 32 9.58 5.17 -8.44
CA ASP A 32 8.83 5.76 -9.55
C ASP A 32 7.35 5.95 -9.20
N VAL A 33 6.69 4.95 -8.62
CA VAL A 33 5.30 5.06 -8.18
C VAL A 33 5.12 6.20 -7.17
N ALA A 34 6.04 6.36 -6.22
CA ALA A 34 6.02 7.48 -5.30
C ALA A 34 6.12 8.84 -6.01
N ASN A 35 6.98 8.96 -7.02
CA ASN A 35 7.09 10.18 -7.84
C ASN A 35 5.83 10.45 -8.66
N ARG A 36 5.17 9.41 -9.17
CA ARG A 36 3.90 9.52 -9.91
C ARG A 36 2.79 10.08 -9.03
N PHE A 37 2.63 9.60 -7.79
CA PHE A 37 1.67 10.18 -6.85
C PHE A 37 2.08 11.59 -6.37
N ALA A 38 3.38 11.86 -6.21
CA ALA A 38 3.84 13.21 -5.87
C ALA A 38 3.53 14.23 -6.97
N SER A 39 3.69 13.83 -8.23
CA SER A 39 3.33 14.64 -9.41
C SER A 39 1.83 14.95 -9.47
N GLU A 40 1.02 14.15 -8.77
CA GLU A 40 -0.43 14.35 -8.65
C GLU A 40 -0.84 15.18 -7.42
N GLY A 41 0.12 15.66 -6.64
CA GLY A 41 -0.10 16.60 -5.53
C GLY A 41 -0.07 15.97 -4.13
N PHE A 42 0.44 14.75 -3.96
CA PHE A 42 0.60 14.13 -2.65
C PHE A 42 2.01 14.34 -2.11
N ALA A 43 2.17 14.60 -0.81
CA ALA A 43 3.46 14.42 -0.15
C ALA A 43 3.64 12.92 0.11
N VAL A 44 4.62 12.31 -0.56
CA VAL A 44 4.79 10.85 -0.55
C VAL A 44 6.05 10.43 0.19
N ALA A 45 5.91 9.43 1.06
CA ALA A 45 7.02 8.65 1.57
C ALA A 45 6.87 7.19 1.11
N ALA A 46 7.94 6.61 0.58
CA ALA A 46 8.07 5.17 0.37
C ALA A 46 9.17 4.62 1.29
N PRO A 47 8.81 4.18 2.51
CA PRO A 47 9.76 3.67 3.48
C PRO A 47 10.42 2.37 3.04
N ASP A 48 11.66 2.16 3.47
CA ASP A 48 12.31 0.86 3.42
C ASP A 48 11.86 0.02 4.62
N TYR A 49 10.85 -0.83 4.43
CA TYR A 49 10.33 -1.69 5.49
C TYR A 49 11.29 -2.82 5.88
N LEU A 50 12.37 -3.04 5.13
CA LEU A 50 13.45 -3.95 5.53
C LEU A 50 14.42 -3.32 6.54
N ALA A 51 14.29 -2.03 6.87
CA ALA A 51 15.17 -1.34 7.82
C ALA A 51 15.41 -2.11 9.15
N PRO A 52 14.39 -2.76 9.77
CA PRO A 52 14.61 -3.54 11.00
C PRO A 52 15.51 -4.77 10.84
N VAL A 53 15.68 -5.26 9.61
CA VAL A 53 16.42 -6.48 9.27
C VAL A 53 17.61 -6.19 8.34
N GLY A 54 18.10 -4.95 8.34
CA GLY A 54 19.32 -4.54 7.61
C GLY A 54 19.08 -3.65 6.39
N GLY A 55 17.82 -3.40 6.02
CA GLY A 55 17.44 -2.57 4.87
C GLY A 55 17.39 -3.36 3.56
N SER A 56 16.81 -2.72 2.55
CA SER A 56 16.76 -3.23 1.19
C SER A 56 18.16 -3.26 0.57
N VAL A 57 18.55 -4.40 0.03
CA VAL A 57 19.80 -4.59 -0.72
C VAL A 57 19.52 -4.83 -2.20
N GLY A 58 20.54 -4.76 -3.05
CA GLY A 58 20.39 -5.01 -4.50
C GLY A 58 20.04 -6.47 -4.84
N ASP A 59 20.29 -7.40 -3.92
CA ASP A 59 19.92 -8.81 -4.08
C ASP A 59 18.46 -9.06 -3.67
N VAL A 60 17.63 -9.33 -4.67
CA VAL A 60 16.18 -9.48 -4.49
C VAL A 60 15.82 -10.71 -3.66
N ASP A 61 16.55 -11.81 -3.80
CA ASP A 61 16.28 -13.04 -3.05
C ASP A 61 16.55 -12.86 -1.56
N THR A 62 17.62 -12.13 -1.20
CA THR A 62 17.88 -11.71 0.18
C THR A 62 16.75 -10.86 0.74
N ASN A 63 16.25 -9.87 -0.01
CA ASN A 63 15.12 -9.05 0.42
C ASN A 63 13.86 -9.90 0.67
N ILE A 64 13.54 -10.84 -0.23
CA ILE A 64 12.40 -11.76 -0.10
C ILE A 64 12.55 -12.69 1.09
N ALA A 65 13.78 -13.12 1.42
CA ALA A 65 14.05 -13.93 2.59
C ALA A 65 13.81 -13.12 3.88
N ASN A 66 14.41 -11.93 3.98
CA ASN A 66 14.43 -11.12 5.18
C ASN A 66 13.09 -10.45 5.51
N ILE A 67 12.27 -10.12 4.51
CA ILE A 67 10.99 -9.41 4.74
C ILE A 67 10.03 -10.18 5.63
N LYS A 68 10.20 -11.50 5.72
CA LYS A 68 9.40 -12.38 6.58
C LYS A 68 9.68 -12.18 8.07
N ASP A 69 10.84 -11.64 8.40
CA ASP A 69 11.28 -11.38 9.77
C ASP A 69 10.90 -9.98 10.25
N VAL A 70 10.29 -9.16 9.38
CA VAL A 70 9.71 -7.87 9.76
C VAL A 70 8.34 -8.10 10.40
N SER A 71 8.22 -7.71 11.67
CA SER A 71 7.01 -7.97 12.46
C SER A 71 5.84 -7.05 12.09
N ARG A 72 4.62 -7.48 12.43
CA ARG A 72 3.39 -6.68 12.29
C ARG A 72 3.45 -5.35 13.08
N GLU A 73 4.08 -5.40 14.24
CA GLU A 73 4.33 -4.21 15.06
C GLU A 73 5.27 -3.25 14.34
N GLN A 74 6.40 -3.75 13.82
CA GLN A 74 7.37 -2.93 13.09
C GLN A 74 6.77 -2.28 11.84
N VAL A 75 5.99 -3.00 11.04
CA VAL A 75 5.35 -2.37 9.86
C VAL A 75 4.33 -1.30 10.28
N THR A 76 3.65 -1.47 11.42
CA THR A 76 2.73 -0.46 11.96
C THR A 76 3.49 0.79 12.42
N GLU A 77 4.56 0.60 13.20
CA GLU A 77 5.41 1.68 13.70
C GLU A 77 6.05 2.49 12.56
N ILE A 78 6.60 1.82 11.54
CA ILE A 78 7.20 2.47 10.37
C ILE A 78 6.16 3.30 9.62
N SER A 79 4.96 2.74 9.42
CA SER A 79 3.87 3.44 8.72
C SER A 79 3.42 4.68 9.48
N GLN A 80 3.18 4.55 10.80
CA GLN A 80 2.79 5.67 11.66
C GLN A 80 3.87 6.75 11.72
N TYR A 81 5.14 6.36 11.84
CA TYR A 81 6.26 7.28 11.84
C TYR A 81 6.25 8.16 10.58
N TRP A 82 6.18 7.56 9.40
CA TRP A 82 6.23 8.32 8.15
C TRP A 82 4.97 9.15 7.89
N LEU A 83 3.79 8.68 8.28
CA LEU A 83 2.57 9.50 8.23
C LEU A 83 2.69 10.74 9.12
N HIS A 84 3.21 10.59 10.34
CA HIS A 84 3.44 11.70 11.26
C HIS A 84 4.55 12.64 10.76
N SER A 85 5.62 12.11 10.18
CA SER A 85 6.69 12.91 9.57
C SER A 85 6.17 13.75 8.41
N LEU A 86 5.39 13.16 7.50
CA LEU A 86 4.76 13.90 6.39
C LEU A 86 3.81 14.99 6.91
N THR A 87 3.00 14.69 7.93
CA THR A 87 2.13 15.67 8.58
C THR A 87 2.92 16.83 9.18
N THR A 88 4.04 16.53 9.84
CA THR A 88 4.91 17.54 10.44
C THR A 88 5.59 18.42 9.38
N LEU A 89 6.04 17.81 8.27
CA LEU A 89 6.73 18.52 7.19
C LEU A 89 5.79 19.42 6.37
N THR A 90 4.52 19.02 6.22
CA THR A 90 3.57 19.70 5.33
C THR A 90 2.51 20.52 6.06
N GLY A 91 2.26 20.24 7.34
CA GLY A 91 1.11 20.75 8.09
C GLY A 91 -0.23 20.10 7.72
N ILE A 92 -0.24 19.03 6.89
CA ILE A 92 -1.45 18.39 6.36
C ILE A 92 -1.74 17.09 7.11
N ASN A 93 -2.95 16.98 7.66
CA ASN A 93 -3.40 15.79 8.41
C ASN A 93 -4.32 14.86 7.61
N ASP A 94 -4.35 14.99 6.28
CA ASP A 94 -5.04 14.05 5.39
C ASP A 94 -4.10 12.86 5.07
N GLN A 95 -4.21 11.81 5.87
CA GLN A 95 -3.29 10.68 5.89
C GLN A 95 -3.86 9.46 5.15
N ALA A 96 -3.09 8.93 4.21
CA ALA A 96 -3.44 7.72 3.47
C ALA A 96 -2.25 6.76 3.33
N ILE A 97 -2.57 5.49 3.12
CA ILE A 97 -1.60 4.44 2.78
C ILE A 97 -1.98 3.72 1.50
N LEU A 98 -0.98 3.30 0.73
CA LEU A 98 -1.14 2.50 -0.48
C LEU A 98 -0.04 1.44 -0.53
N GLY A 99 -0.32 0.25 -1.03
CA GLY A 99 0.70 -0.80 -1.07
C GLY A 99 0.37 -1.96 -1.98
N PHE A 100 1.42 -2.67 -2.38
CA PHE A 100 1.39 -3.71 -3.42
C PHE A 100 1.87 -5.06 -2.89
N CYS A 101 1.20 -6.16 -3.26
CA CYS A 101 1.61 -7.52 -2.89
C CYS A 101 1.71 -7.68 -1.37
N TRP A 102 2.93 -7.91 -0.84
CA TRP A 102 3.20 -7.90 0.60
C TRP A 102 2.76 -6.58 1.24
N GLY A 103 3.10 -5.45 0.61
CA GLY A 103 2.66 -4.14 1.03
C GLY A 103 1.14 -3.94 0.98
N GLY A 104 0.43 -4.63 0.08
CA GLY A 104 -1.04 -4.65 0.07
C GLY A 104 -1.61 -5.36 1.31
N GLY A 105 -0.97 -6.43 1.76
CA GLY A 105 -1.28 -7.08 3.03
C GLY A 105 -0.98 -6.18 4.24
N VAL A 106 0.13 -5.44 4.18
CA VAL A 106 0.47 -4.43 5.20
C VAL A 106 -0.55 -3.30 5.23
N VAL A 107 -1.05 -2.81 4.08
CA VAL A 107 -2.13 -1.81 4.02
C VAL A 107 -3.34 -2.27 4.82
N ASN A 108 -3.82 -3.47 4.52
CA ASN A 108 -4.97 -4.04 5.22
C ASN A 108 -4.71 -4.22 6.72
N HIS A 109 -3.50 -4.62 7.10
CA HIS A 109 -3.12 -4.70 8.50
C HIS A 109 -3.12 -3.31 9.16
N CYS A 110 -2.43 -2.33 8.60
CA CYS A 110 -2.35 -0.97 9.14
C CYS A 110 -3.72 -0.30 9.23
N ALA A 111 -4.64 -0.56 8.29
CA ALA A 111 -6.01 -0.09 8.37
C ALA A 111 -6.74 -0.56 9.65
N THR A 112 -6.36 -1.71 10.21
CA THR A 112 -6.89 -2.23 11.49
C THR A 112 -6.18 -1.70 12.74
N GLN A 113 -5.05 -1.01 12.59
CA GLN A 113 -4.19 -0.58 13.72
C GLN A 113 -4.09 0.94 13.85
N ILE A 114 -4.17 1.68 12.74
CA ILE A 114 -3.95 3.12 12.68
C ILE A 114 -5.31 3.80 12.48
N GLY A 115 -5.85 4.40 13.55
CA GLY A 115 -7.18 5.01 13.55
C GLY A 115 -7.25 6.35 12.83
N GLU A 116 -6.10 7.00 12.61
CA GLU A 116 -5.97 8.31 11.98
C GLU A 116 -6.07 8.27 10.44
N LEU A 117 -5.94 7.09 9.83
CA LEU A 117 -6.02 6.91 8.38
C LEU A 117 -7.37 7.36 7.84
N LYS A 118 -7.34 8.23 6.84
CA LYS A 118 -8.52 8.60 6.04
C LYS A 118 -8.81 7.57 4.97
N LYS A 119 -7.76 7.10 4.29
CA LYS A 119 -7.87 6.21 3.13
C LYS A 119 -6.78 5.15 3.12
N ALA A 120 -7.13 3.95 2.65
CA ALA A 120 -6.19 2.85 2.47
C ALA A 120 -6.45 2.16 1.13
N VAL A 121 -5.42 2.05 0.29
CA VAL A 121 -5.50 1.50 -1.06
C VAL A 121 -4.66 0.24 -1.17
N MET A 122 -5.33 -0.91 -1.31
CA MET A 122 -4.69 -2.21 -1.36
C MET A 122 -4.60 -2.70 -2.81
N PHE A 123 -3.39 -3.10 -3.23
CA PHE A 123 -3.16 -3.81 -4.48
C PHE A 123 -2.71 -5.25 -4.22
N TYR A 124 -3.53 -6.21 -4.65
CA TYR A 124 -3.27 -7.67 -4.67
C TYR A 124 -2.57 -8.19 -3.38
N GLY A 125 -3.08 -7.75 -2.24
CA GLY A 125 -2.60 -8.08 -0.90
C GLY A 125 -3.58 -8.96 -0.14
N THR A 126 -3.06 -9.67 0.87
CA THR A 126 -3.86 -10.58 1.68
C THR A 126 -4.86 -9.82 2.55
N ALA A 127 -6.05 -10.41 2.75
CA ALA A 127 -7.01 -9.89 3.72
C ALA A 127 -6.41 -9.86 5.14
N PRO A 128 -6.82 -8.91 5.99
CA PRO A 128 -6.41 -8.87 7.39
C PRO A 128 -7.22 -9.88 8.21
N ASP A 129 -6.91 -9.99 9.51
CA ASP A 129 -7.69 -10.83 10.42
C ASP A 129 -9.14 -10.29 10.52
N PRO A 130 -10.16 -11.11 10.19
CA PRO A 130 -11.57 -10.68 10.23
C PRO A 130 -12.05 -10.24 11.62
N SER A 131 -11.40 -10.68 12.71
CA SER A 131 -11.76 -10.25 14.06
C SER A 131 -11.46 -8.75 14.31
N LEU A 132 -10.62 -8.15 13.47
CA LEU A 132 -10.17 -6.77 13.62
C LEU A 132 -10.97 -5.74 12.79
N MET A 133 -12.04 -6.15 12.09
CA MET A 133 -12.76 -5.26 11.18
C MET A 133 -13.27 -3.99 11.87
N ASN A 134 -13.80 -4.11 13.09
CA ASN A 134 -14.36 -2.99 13.84
C ASN A 134 -13.33 -1.89 14.17
N ASN A 135 -12.04 -2.19 14.07
CA ASN A 135 -10.97 -1.23 14.30
C ASN A 135 -10.76 -0.30 13.10
N ILE A 136 -11.18 -0.71 11.90
CA ILE A 136 -10.96 0.06 10.67
C ILE A 136 -11.83 1.32 10.69
N LYS A 137 -11.17 2.47 10.51
CA LYS A 137 -11.82 3.80 10.37
C LYS A 137 -11.63 4.42 8.99
N ALA A 138 -10.62 3.98 8.25
CA ALA A 138 -10.33 4.45 6.90
C ALA A 138 -11.39 3.96 5.89
N SER A 139 -11.60 4.75 4.83
CA SER A 139 -12.24 4.23 3.61
C SER A 139 -11.24 3.36 2.85
N LEU A 140 -11.70 2.26 2.27
CA LEU A 140 -10.84 1.29 1.59
C LEU A 140 -11.09 1.25 0.08
N GLN A 141 -10.02 1.19 -0.71
CA GLN A 141 -10.11 0.81 -2.12
C GLN A 141 -9.25 -0.43 -2.36
N LEU A 142 -9.87 -1.48 -2.91
CA LEU A 142 -9.27 -2.81 -3.01
C LEU A 142 -9.12 -3.21 -4.48
N HIS A 143 -7.91 -3.58 -4.90
CA HIS A 143 -7.59 -3.96 -6.27
C HIS A 143 -7.13 -5.42 -6.35
N TYR A 144 -7.93 -6.25 -7.01
CA TYR A 144 -7.70 -7.69 -7.18
C TYR A 144 -7.41 -8.03 -8.64
N ALA A 145 -6.45 -8.90 -8.86
CA ALA A 145 -6.27 -9.52 -10.18
C ALA A 145 -7.24 -10.70 -10.32
N GLU A 146 -7.82 -10.91 -11.50
CA GLU A 146 -8.67 -12.08 -11.75
C GLU A 146 -7.89 -13.39 -11.53
N ASN A 147 -6.68 -13.48 -12.08
CA ASN A 147 -5.84 -14.68 -12.08
C ASN A 147 -4.88 -14.71 -10.87
N ASP A 148 -5.41 -14.54 -9.67
CA ASP A 148 -4.66 -14.56 -8.40
C ASP A 148 -5.40 -15.35 -7.30
N ASP A 149 -5.51 -16.66 -7.50
CA ASP A 149 -6.25 -17.57 -6.61
C ASP A 149 -5.85 -17.44 -5.14
N ARG A 150 -4.56 -17.25 -4.87
CA ARG A 150 -4.03 -17.16 -3.51
C ARG A 150 -4.60 -15.96 -2.75
N ILE A 151 -4.65 -14.79 -3.40
CA ILE A 151 -5.21 -13.59 -2.79
C ILE A 151 -6.75 -13.65 -2.80
N ASN A 152 -7.32 -14.14 -3.90
CA ASN A 152 -8.77 -14.20 -4.09
C ASN A 152 -9.46 -15.17 -3.13
N ALA A 153 -8.77 -16.19 -2.62
CA ALA A 153 -9.31 -17.13 -1.64
C ALA A 153 -9.90 -16.46 -0.38
N GLY A 154 -9.38 -15.30 0.04
CA GLY A 154 -9.90 -14.55 1.21
C GLY A 154 -10.76 -13.33 0.86
N ARG A 155 -10.96 -13.04 -0.44
CA ARG A 155 -11.60 -11.80 -0.90
C ARG A 155 -13.06 -11.70 -0.45
N ASP A 156 -13.86 -12.71 -0.78
CA ASP A 156 -15.32 -12.61 -0.62
C ASP A 156 -15.72 -12.51 0.86
N ASP A 157 -15.04 -13.26 1.74
CA ASP A 157 -15.21 -13.16 3.19
C ASP A 157 -14.79 -11.79 3.72
N TYR A 158 -13.71 -11.21 3.19
CA TYR A 158 -13.28 -9.87 3.58
C TYR A 158 -14.30 -8.81 3.17
N LEU A 159 -14.76 -8.82 1.91
CA LEU A 159 -15.78 -7.87 1.42
C LEU A 159 -17.10 -7.98 2.20
N LYS A 160 -17.51 -9.21 2.52
CA LYS A 160 -18.68 -9.47 3.36
C LYS A 160 -18.49 -8.89 4.76
N ALA A 161 -17.31 -9.06 5.36
CA ALA A 161 -17.02 -8.54 6.69
C ALA A 161 -17.01 -6.99 6.72
N LEU A 162 -16.44 -6.35 5.69
CA LEU A 162 -16.48 -4.89 5.52
C LEU A 162 -17.92 -4.37 5.38
N THR A 163 -18.73 -5.04 4.56
CA THR A 163 -20.14 -4.70 4.37
C THR A 163 -20.93 -4.83 5.68
N ASN A 164 -20.75 -5.93 6.41
CA ASN A 164 -21.47 -6.19 7.67
C ASN A 164 -21.10 -5.21 8.79
N THR A 165 -19.89 -4.63 8.75
CA THR A 165 -19.41 -3.65 9.73
C THR A 165 -19.65 -2.20 9.30
N GLY A 166 -20.21 -1.99 8.09
CA GLY A 166 -20.51 -0.66 7.56
C GLY A 166 -19.28 0.15 7.20
N ILE A 167 -18.13 -0.49 6.98
CA ILE A 167 -16.89 0.19 6.57
C ILE A 167 -17.04 0.64 5.11
N SER A 168 -16.75 1.91 4.83
CA SER A 168 -16.72 2.43 3.46
C SER A 168 -15.66 1.71 2.64
N HIS A 169 -16.07 1.04 1.57
CA HIS A 169 -15.14 0.33 0.70
C HIS A 169 -15.65 0.23 -0.74
N GLU A 170 -14.70 0.17 -1.67
CA GLU A 170 -14.94 -0.26 -3.04
C GLU A 170 -13.88 -1.28 -3.45
N ALA A 171 -14.27 -2.24 -4.28
CA ALA A 171 -13.40 -3.33 -4.72
C ALA A 171 -13.51 -3.53 -6.22
N PHE A 172 -12.36 -3.74 -6.86
CA PHE A 172 -12.25 -3.91 -8.30
C PHE A 172 -11.48 -5.19 -8.61
N ILE A 173 -12.03 -6.00 -9.52
CA ILE A 173 -11.37 -7.18 -10.07
C ILE A 173 -11.00 -6.85 -11.52
N TYR A 174 -9.74 -7.11 -11.88
CA TYR A 174 -9.19 -6.81 -13.20
C TYR A 174 -9.09 -8.08 -14.04
N GLU A 175 -9.97 -8.21 -15.03
CA GLU A 175 -10.02 -9.32 -15.99
C GLU A 175 -8.68 -9.48 -16.73
N GLY A 176 -8.24 -10.73 -16.90
CA GLY A 176 -6.98 -11.10 -17.55
C GLY A 176 -5.71 -10.81 -16.74
N ALA A 177 -5.77 -9.96 -15.71
CA ALA A 177 -4.62 -9.60 -14.90
C ALA A 177 -4.23 -10.71 -13.92
N GLY A 178 -2.93 -10.90 -13.73
CA GLY A 178 -2.36 -11.75 -12.68
C GLY A 178 -1.80 -10.94 -11.50
N HIS A 179 -1.25 -11.65 -10.51
CA HIS A 179 -0.56 -11.01 -9.39
C HIS A 179 0.56 -10.08 -9.87
N ALA A 180 0.76 -8.95 -9.17
CA ALA A 180 1.73 -7.91 -9.53
C ALA A 180 1.47 -7.20 -10.87
N PHE A 181 0.22 -7.17 -11.35
CA PHE A 181 -0.13 -6.56 -12.65
C PHE A 181 0.26 -5.09 -12.81
N PHE A 182 0.45 -4.37 -11.71
CA PHE A 182 0.81 -2.96 -11.71
C PHE A 182 2.31 -2.73 -11.94
N ASN A 183 3.15 -3.73 -11.68
CA ASN A 183 4.60 -3.59 -11.72
C ASN A 183 5.09 -3.58 -13.18
N ASP A 184 5.35 -2.38 -13.70
CA ASP A 184 5.82 -2.11 -15.07
C ASP A 184 7.27 -2.50 -15.33
N THR A 185 8.04 -2.87 -14.31
CA THR A 185 9.39 -3.46 -14.46
C THR A 185 9.36 -4.97 -14.64
N ARG A 186 8.18 -5.59 -14.55
CA ARG A 186 7.97 -7.04 -14.61
C ARG A 186 7.19 -7.39 -15.86
N ASP A 187 7.86 -7.54 -16.99
CA ASP A 187 7.22 -7.92 -18.27
C ASP A 187 6.38 -9.20 -18.17
N ASP A 188 6.74 -10.13 -17.29
CA ASP A 188 6.00 -11.37 -17.06
C ASP A 188 4.68 -11.19 -16.28
N ARG A 189 4.46 -10.01 -15.69
CA ARG A 189 3.32 -9.71 -14.80
C ARG A 189 2.54 -8.48 -15.24
N TYR A 190 3.20 -7.48 -15.78
CA TYR A 190 2.63 -6.19 -16.10
C TYR A 190 1.44 -6.35 -17.04
N HIS A 191 0.27 -5.90 -16.59
CA HIS A 191 -0.94 -5.86 -17.40
C HIS A 191 -1.38 -4.41 -17.57
N ARG A 192 -0.82 -3.76 -18.59
CA ARG A 192 -0.97 -2.32 -18.85
C ARG A 192 -2.41 -1.79 -18.72
N PRO A 193 -3.44 -2.39 -19.34
CA PRO A 193 -4.81 -1.88 -19.22
C PRO A 193 -5.31 -1.83 -17.78
N SER A 194 -4.97 -2.85 -16.98
CA SER A 194 -5.36 -2.94 -15.57
C SER A 194 -4.54 -1.99 -14.70
N ALA A 195 -3.24 -1.87 -14.96
CA ALA A 195 -2.36 -0.95 -14.24
C ALA A 195 -2.80 0.52 -14.41
N GLU A 196 -3.05 0.95 -15.66
CA GLU A 196 -3.50 2.32 -15.96
C GLU A 196 -4.88 2.61 -15.34
N LEU A 197 -5.83 1.67 -15.44
CA LEU A 197 -7.15 1.83 -14.83
C LEU A 197 -7.10 1.86 -13.30
N ALA A 198 -6.31 0.99 -12.69
CA ALA A 198 -6.14 0.94 -11.24
C ALA A 198 -5.46 2.21 -10.71
N PHE A 199 -4.44 2.72 -11.41
CA PHE A 199 -3.82 3.99 -11.06
C PHE A 199 -4.84 5.14 -11.06
N LYS A 200 -5.66 5.25 -12.11
CA LYS A 200 -6.70 6.27 -12.21
C LYS A 200 -7.73 6.18 -11.08
N ARG A 201 -8.15 4.96 -10.71
CA ARG A 201 -9.09 4.72 -9.60
C ARG A 201 -8.47 5.10 -8.25
N ALA A 202 -7.23 4.67 -7.99
CA ALA A 202 -6.50 5.02 -6.77
C ALA A 202 -6.32 6.53 -6.63
N LEU A 203 -5.95 7.18 -7.72
CA LEU A 203 -5.78 8.62 -7.76
C LEU A 203 -7.09 9.38 -7.47
N THR A 204 -8.19 8.96 -8.11
CA THR A 204 -9.51 9.58 -7.90
C THR A 204 -9.94 9.40 -6.45
N PHE A 205 -9.90 8.17 -5.97
CA PHE A 205 -10.26 7.83 -4.59
C PHE A 205 -9.43 8.58 -3.57
N LEU A 206 -8.11 8.74 -3.78
CA LEU A 206 -7.26 9.48 -2.86
C LEU A 206 -7.55 10.99 -2.85
N LYS A 207 -8.05 11.57 -3.95
CA LYS A 207 -8.38 13.00 -4.06
C LYS A 207 -9.76 13.39 -3.52
N ASP A 208 -10.69 12.44 -3.42
CA ASP A 208 -12.10 12.69 -3.04
C ASP A 208 -12.33 13.10 -1.57
#